data_AF-A0A1F6XBI7-F1
#
_entry.id   AF-A0A1F6XBI7-F1
#
_cell.length_a   1.000
_cell.length_b   1.000
_cell.length_c   1.000
_cell.angle_alpha   90.00
_cell.angle_beta   90.00
_cell.angle_gamma   90.00
#
_symmetry.space_group_name_H-M   'P 1'
#
loop_
_entity.id
_entity.type
_entity.pdbx_description
1 polymer ?
#
loop_
_entity_poly.entity_id
_entity_poly.type
_entity_poly.pdbx_seq_one_letter_code
_entity_poly.pdbx_strand_id
1 'polypeptide(L)'
;MIFQITITILGWLALMVVGMNLIGMLVRGLVLTSEVKKLIAKGDDAFKKVVAGFYRSSEERRVNVIAIVLTVIYLGVLLYFWNIAVVAVAILIMIARVPDLLWEMRHGGVSSNSGVRADVVSRPNALNGKYDATKNQYGLNIDIGNPTYNSRIGSGLLLRANLADAVIAAAERNGINILDPEEADVLSEFVIAMTREGKSSLRTFRNMPAIYMLTLLVDFAALPLLWYALYVFPQV
;
A
#
# COMPACT_ATOMS: atom_id res chain seq x y z
N MET A 1 7.90 -38.51 6.32
CA MET A 1 8.68 -37.45 5.64
C MET A 1 7.83 -36.62 4.67
N ILE A 2 7.24 -37.20 3.61
CA ILE A 2 6.44 -36.42 2.62
C ILE A 2 5.30 -35.63 3.29
N PHE A 3 4.50 -36.28 4.14
CA PHE A 3 3.40 -35.63 4.84
C PHE A 3 3.82 -34.44 5.72
N GLN A 4 4.98 -34.54 6.39
CA GLN A 4 5.52 -33.46 7.21
C GLN A 4 5.91 -32.24 6.36
N ILE A 5 6.57 -32.48 5.22
CA ILE A 5 6.94 -31.42 4.27
C ILE A 5 5.68 -30.72 3.73
N THR A 6 4.65 -31.48 3.38
CA THR A 6 3.37 -30.92 2.90
C THR A 6 2.74 -30.01 3.95
N ILE A 7 2.64 -30.45 5.21
CA ILE A 7 2.11 -29.62 6.30
C ILE A 7 2.95 -28.36 6.51
N THR A 8 4.28 -28.45 6.49
CA THR A 8 5.14 -27.28 6.62
C THR A 8 4.90 -26.28 5.50
N ILE A 9 4.82 -26.72 4.24
CA ILE A 9 4.58 -25.81 3.11
C ILE A 9 3.22 -25.13 3.25
N LEU A 10 2.16 -25.88 3.59
CA LEU A 10 0.83 -25.31 3.77
C LEU A 10 0.77 -24.35 4.95
N GLY A 11 1.39 -24.71 6.07
CA GLY A 11 1.52 -23.84 7.25
C GLY A 11 2.27 -22.55 6.92
N TRP A 12 3.40 -22.65 6.21
CA TRP A 12 4.17 -21.48 5.78
C TRP A 12 3.37 -20.56 4.85
N LEU A 13 2.66 -21.12 3.87
CA LEU A 13 1.77 -20.33 2.99
C LEU A 13 0.66 -19.63 3.79
N ALA A 14 0.04 -20.32 4.76
CA ALA A 14 -0.98 -19.73 5.61
C ALA A 14 -0.41 -18.60 6.48
N LEU A 15 0.76 -18.80 7.10
CA LEU A 15 1.45 -17.78 7.89
C LEU A 15 1.78 -16.55 7.03
N MET A 16 2.26 -16.76 5.81
CA MET A 16 2.51 -15.67 4.87
C MET A 16 1.22 -14.92 4.53
N VAL A 17 0.17 -15.61 4.08
CA VAL A 17 -1.08 -14.95 3.65
C VAL A 17 -1.71 -14.14 4.78
N VAL A 18 -1.81 -14.72 5.98
CA VAL A 18 -2.41 -14.03 7.13
C VAL A 18 -1.48 -12.93 7.65
N GLY A 19 -0.20 -13.26 7.85
CA GLY A 19 0.81 -12.33 8.37
C GLY A 19 1.00 -11.11 7.47
N MET A 20 1.11 -11.29 6.15
CA MET A 20 1.27 -10.21 5.17
C MET A 20 0.07 -9.26 5.17
N ASN A 21 -1.14 -9.78 5.27
CA ASN A 21 -2.35 -8.95 5.31
C ASN A 21 -2.43 -8.13 6.60
N LEU A 22 -2.12 -8.73 7.75
CA LEU A 22 -2.13 -8.05 9.05
C LEU A 22 -1.06 -6.96 9.14
N ILE A 23 0.19 -7.29 8.81
CA ILE A 23 1.28 -6.29 8.83
C ILE A 23 1.09 -5.24 7.74
N GLY A 24 0.55 -5.62 6.58
CA GLY A 24 0.19 -4.71 5.49
C GLY A 24 -0.82 -3.66 5.91
N MET A 25 -1.89 -4.06 6.60
CA MET A 25 -2.89 -3.14 7.13
C MET A 25 -2.28 -2.15 8.13
N LEU A 26 -1.45 -2.63 9.05
CA LEU A 26 -0.80 -1.81 10.06
C LEU A 26 0.20 -0.82 9.45
N VAL A 27 1.10 -1.30 8.60
CA VAL A 27 2.16 -0.48 7.98
C VAL A 27 1.54 0.57 7.05
N ARG A 28 0.52 0.21 6.26
CA ARG A 28 -0.17 1.16 5.38
C ARG A 28 -0.85 2.28 6.16
N GLY A 29 -1.61 1.94 7.21
CA GLY A 29 -2.29 2.95 8.03
C GLY A 29 -1.31 3.88 8.77
N LEU A 30 -0.18 3.35 9.27
CA LEU A 30 0.86 4.17 9.91
C LEU A 30 1.57 5.11 8.93
N VAL A 31 1.94 4.63 7.74
CA VAL A 31 2.61 5.45 6.73
C VAL A 31 1.67 6.51 6.18
N LEU A 32 0.43 6.15 5.85
CA LEU A 32 -0.59 7.10 5.38
C LEU A 32 -0.79 8.22 6.39
N THR A 33 -0.95 7.88 7.67
CA THR A 33 -1.12 8.88 8.74
C THR A 33 0.08 9.82 8.84
N SER A 34 1.30 9.29 8.75
CA SER A 34 2.53 10.10 8.82
C SER A 34 2.63 11.09 7.65
N GLU A 35 2.35 10.63 6.44
CA GLU A 35 2.46 11.44 5.22
C GLU A 35 1.37 12.49 5.14
N VAL A 36 0.10 12.11 5.33
CA VAL A 36 -1.01 13.06 5.32
C VAL A 36 -0.83 14.12 6.41
N LYS A 37 -0.34 13.76 7.60
CA LYS A 37 -0.02 14.73 8.65
C LYS A 37 1.07 15.72 8.23
N LYS A 38 2.10 15.27 7.49
CA LYS A 38 3.14 16.16 6.94
C LYS A 38 2.56 17.10 5.88
N LEU A 39 1.65 16.63 5.03
CA LEU A 39 0.98 17.45 4.02
C LEU A 39 0.07 18.51 4.67
N ILE A 40 -0.74 18.11 5.65
CA ILE A 40 -1.59 19.03 6.44
C ILE A 40 -0.76 20.12 7.12
N ALA A 41 0.46 19.82 7.58
CA ALA A 41 1.34 20.78 8.21
C ALA A 41 1.94 21.80 7.23
N LYS A 42 2.06 21.44 5.94
CA LYS A 42 2.56 22.33 4.88
C LYS A 42 1.45 23.16 4.24
N GLY A 43 0.24 22.61 4.17
CA GLY A 43 -0.89 23.24 3.47
C GLY A 43 -1.50 24.41 4.22
N ASP A 44 -2.14 25.28 3.46
CA ASP A 44 -2.90 26.42 3.94
C ASP A 44 -4.25 26.00 4.55
N ASP A 45 -5.05 26.97 5.00
CA ASP A 45 -6.34 26.67 5.63
C ASP A 45 -7.40 26.19 4.63
N ALA A 46 -7.33 26.59 3.36
CA ALA A 46 -8.22 26.07 2.33
C ALA A 46 -7.92 24.59 2.05
N PHE A 47 -6.64 24.22 1.90
CA PHE A 47 -6.22 22.84 1.75
C PHE A 47 -6.68 21.96 2.93
N LYS A 48 -6.50 22.43 4.17
CA LYS A 48 -6.95 21.70 5.36
C LYS A 48 -8.45 21.41 5.34
N LYS A 49 -9.29 22.35 4.87
CA LYS A 49 -10.73 22.14 4.71
C LYS A 49 -11.03 21.06 3.68
N VAL A 50 -10.32 21.05 2.55
CA VAL A 50 -10.45 20.00 1.52
C VAL A 50 -10.09 18.64 2.11
N VAL A 51 -8.90 18.52 2.73
CA VAL A 51 -8.42 17.27 3.30
C VAL A 51 -9.35 16.73 4.38
N ALA A 52 -9.91 17.58 5.24
CA ALA A 52 -10.86 17.16 6.28
C ALA A 52 -12.13 16.50 5.73
N GLY A 53 -12.49 16.76 4.47
CA GLY A 53 -13.61 16.11 3.78
C GLY A 53 -13.32 14.67 3.34
N PHE A 54 -12.06 14.31 3.12
CA PHE A 54 -11.64 13.01 2.59
C PHE A 54 -10.88 12.15 3.61
N TYR A 55 -10.24 12.79 4.60
CA TYR A 55 -9.34 12.12 5.53
C TYR A 55 -9.73 12.41 6.97
N ARG A 56 -10.00 11.35 7.72
CA ARG A 56 -10.28 11.39 9.15
C ARG A 56 -9.25 10.56 9.89
N SER A 57 -8.32 11.25 10.56
CA SER A 57 -7.28 10.62 11.38
C SER A 57 -7.82 9.64 12.43
N SER A 58 -9.05 9.87 12.91
CA SER A 58 -9.73 8.97 13.85
C SER A 58 -10.09 7.61 13.22
N GLU A 59 -10.45 7.57 11.94
CA GLU A 59 -10.79 6.34 11.22
C GLU A 59 -9.55 5.51 10.94
N GLU A 60 -8.46 6.13 10.47
CA GLU A 60 -7.16 5.45 10.32
C GLU A 60 -6.62 4.91 11.64
N ARG A 61 -6.75 5.68 12.72
CA ARG A 61 -6.36 5.21 14.06
C ARG A 61 -7.16 3.98 14.47
N ARG A 62 -8.47 3.93 14.16
CA ARG A 62 -9.30 2.75 14.44
C ARG A 62 -8.85 1.54 13.63
N VAL A 63 -8.55 1.70 12.34
CA VAL A 63 -8.03 0.62 11.48
C VAL A 63 -6.72 0.08 12.03
N ASN A 64 -5.78 0.96 12.43
CA ASN A 64 -4.52 0.55 13.04
C ASN A 64 -4.72 -0.21 14.36
N VAL A 65 -5.63 0.25 15.23
CA VAL A 65 -5.97 -0.45 16.48
C VAL A 65 -6.56 -1.82 16.19
N ILE A 66 -7.48 -1.93 15.23
CA ILE A 66 -8.06 -3.22 14.81
C ILE A 66 -6.97 -4.15 14.27
N ALA A 67 -6.06 -3.65 13.43
CA ALA A 67 -4.94 -4.43 12.91
C ALA A 67 -4.04 -4.98 14.03
N ILE A 68 -3.72 -4.16 15.04
CA ILE A 68 -2.94 -4.58 16.22
C ILE A 68 -3.69 -5.65 17.01
N VAL A 69 -4.98 -5.45 17.30
CA VAL A 69 -5.80 -6.41 18.03
C VAL A 69 -5.87 -7.75 17.28
N LEU A 70 -6.13 -7.73 15.97
CA LEU A 70 -6.14 -8.92 15.14
C LEU A 70 -4.78 -9.61 15.10
N THR A 71 -3.68 -8.85 15.09
CA THR A 71 -2.33 -9.40 15.17
C THR A 71 -2.09 -10.10 16.50
N VAL A 72 -2.50 -9.51 17.63
CA VAL A 72 -2.37 -10.14 18.95
C VAL A 72 -3.22 -11.42 19.03
N ILE A 73 -4.47 -11.39 18.55
CA ILE A 73 -5.35 -12.57 18.50
C ILE A 73 -4.71 -13.67 17.64
N TYR A 74 -4.22 -13.32 16.46
CA TYR A 74 -3.55 -14.25 15.55
C TYR A 74 -2.34 -14.92 16.21
N LEU A 75 -1.44 -14.16 16.83
CA LEU A 75 -0.28 -14.71 17.53
C LEU A 75 -0.70 -15.55 18.74
N GLY A 76 -1.76 -15.17 19.47
CA GLY A 76 -2.33 -15.95 20.56
C GLY A 76 -2.91 -17.29 20.11
N VAL A 77 -3.60 -17.32 18.97
CA VAL A 77 -4.11 -18.55 18.35
C VAL A 77 -2.95 -19.47 17.94
N LEU A 78 -1.90 -18.93 17.32
CA LEU A 78 -0.70 -19.69 16.98
C LEU A 78 -0.02 -20.27 18.24
N LEU A 79 0.05 -19.50 19.32
CA LEU A 79 0.61 -19.96 20.58
C LEU A 79 -0.23 -21.05 21.23
N TYR A 80 -1.57 -20.94 21.17
CA TYR A 80 -2.50 -21.88 21.78
C TYR A 80 -2.54 -23.23 21.06
N PHE A 81 -2.58 -23.23 19.71
CA PHE A 81 -2.66 -24.47 18.93
C PHE A 81 -1.30 -25.08 18.59
N TRP A 82 -0.23 -24.27 18.61
CA TRP A 82 1.14 -24.72 18.31
C TRP A 82 2.08 -24.35 19.46
N ASN A 83 3.23 -23.76 19.16
CA ASN A 83 4.25 -23.44 20.14
C ASN A 83 4.88 -22.08 19.85
N ILE A 84 5.67 -21.61 20.81
CA ILE A 84 6.35 -20.31 20.73
C ILE A 84 7.31 -20.21 19.53
N ALA A 85 7.89 -21.32 19.07
CA ALA A 85 8.77 -21.30 17.90
C ALA A 85 7.98 -21.00 16.61
N VAL A 86 6.76 -21.50 16.47
CA VAL A 86 5.89 -21.14 15.33
C VAL A 86 5.49 -19.66 15.38
N VAL A 87 5.18 -19.14 16.57
CA VAL A 87 4.91 -17.70 16.78
C VAL A 87 6.12 -16.85 16.36
N ALA A 88 7.33 -17.25 16.76
CA ALA A 88 8.56 -16.56 16.38
C ALA A 88 8.77 -16.55 14.86
N VAL A 89 8.50 -17.66 14.18
CA VAL A 89 8.55 -17.75 12.71
C VAL A 89 7.51 -16.82 12.06
N ALA A 90 6.29 -16.76 12.58
CA ALA A 90 5.26 -15.87 12.07
C ALA A 90 5.67 -14.39 12.20
N ILE A 91 6.21 -14.00 13.36
CA ILE A 91 6.73 -12.64 13.59
C ILE A 91 7.88 -12.33 12.63
N LEU A 92 8.80 -13.28 12.42
CA LEU A 92 9.92 -13.11 11.50
C LEU A 92 9.44 -12.81 10.07
N ILE A 93 8.47 -13.59 9.56
CA ILE A 93 7.85 -13.38 8.23
C ILE A 93 7.18 -12.00 8.17
N MET A 94 6.43 -11.61 9.22
CA MET A 94 5.77 -10.30 9.25
C MET A 94 6.77 -9.14 9.19
N ILE A 95 7.85 -9.21 9.98
CA ILE A 95 8.90 -8.18 10.00
C ILE A 95 9.65 -8.14 8.67
N ALA A 96 9.97 -9.29 8.10
CA ALA A 96 10.63 -9.39 6.81
C ALA A 96 9.85 -8.66 5.71
N ARG A 97 8.53 -8.53 5.83
CA ARG A 97 7.69 -7.86 4.84
C ARG A 97 7.59 -6.35 5.00
N VAL A 98 8.00 -5.79 6.12
CA VAL A 98 7.92 -4.33 6.35
C VAL A 98 8.70 -3.53 5.28
N PRO A 99 9.98 -3.85 4.96
CA PRO A 99 10.71 -3.10 3.95
C PRO A 99 10.01 -3.14 2.58
N ASP A 100 9.54 -4.32 2.17
CA ASP A 100 8.83 -4.57 0.91
C ASP A 100 7.56 -3.72 0.80
N LEU A 101 6.72 -3.72 1.83
CA LEU A 101 5.53 -2.88 1.91
C LEU A 101 5.87 -1.38 1.83
N LEU A 102 6.93 -0.94 2.51
CA LEU A 102 7.39 0.45 2.44
C LEU A 102 7.83 0.84 1.02
N TRP A 103 8.45 -0.08 0.28
CA TRP A 103 8.83 0.14 -1.11
C TRP A 103 7.65 0.24 -2.04
N GLU A 104 6.74 -0.73 -1.95
CA GLU A 104 5.51 -0.77 -2.73
C GLU A 104 4.69 0.50 -2.54
N MET A 105 4.65 1.04 -1.32
CA MET A 105 3.97 2.30 -1.05
C MET A 105 4.69 3.51 -1.67
N ARG A 106 6.03 3.54 -1.66
CA ARG A 106 6.81 4.67 -2.20
C ARG A 106 6.91 4.67 -3.73
N HIS A 107 6.99 3.49 -4.35
CA HIS A 107 7.25 3.32 -5.79
C HIS A 107 6.09 2.64 -6.51
N GLY A 108 4.97 2.48 -5.83
CA GLY A 108 3.75 1.87 -6.34
C GLY A 108 3.24 2.58 -7.58
N GLY A 109 3.26 1.87 -8.70
CA GLY A 109 2.62 2.33 -9.92
C GLY A 109 1.14 1.96 -9.91
N VAL A 110 0.35 2.75 -10.63
CA VAL A 110 -1.08 2.51 -10.71
C VAL A 110 -1.39 1.51 -11.80
N SER A 111 -2.30 0.60 -11.43
CA SER A 111 -2.94 -0.37 -12.27
C SER A 111 -3.67 0.26 -13.48
N SER A 112 -3.31 0.05 -14.76
CA SER A 112 -4.06 0.64 -15.88
C SER A 112 -4.34 -0.32 -17.03
N ASN A 113 -5.57 -0.28 -17.54
CA ASN A 113 -6.00 -0.91 -18.78
C ASN A 113 -6.41 0.20 -19.77
N SER A 114 -6.17 0.01 -21.05
CA SER A 114 -6.60 0.88 -22.17
C SER A 114 -7.97 1.53 -21.99
N GLY A 115 -9.00 0.77 -21.59
CA GLY A 115 -10.35 1.32 -21.37
C GLY A 115 -10.42 2.34 -20.22
N VAL A 116 -9.74 2.08 -19.11
CA VAL A 116 -9.66 3.04 -17.99
C VAL A 116 -8.79 4.24 -18.37
N ARG A 117 -7.73 4.06 -19.17
CA ARG A 117 -6.95 5.19 -19.69
C ARG A 117 -7.80 6.10 -20.56
N ALA A 118 -8.56 5.51 -21.48
CA ALA A 118 -9.47 6.22 -22.36
C ALA A 118 -10.52 7.01 -21.56
N ASP A 119 -11.09 6.41 -20.52
CA ASP A 119 -11.97 7.11 -19.58
C ASP A 119 -11.26 8.31 -18.96
N VAL A 120 -10.10 8.10 -18.34
CA VAL A 120 -9.36 9.16 -17.63
C VAL A 120 -8.92 10.32 -18.55
N VAL A 121 -8.40 10.05 -19.75
CA VAL A 121 -8.04 11.13 -20.72
C VAL A 121 -9.25 11.91 -21.21
N SER A 122 -10.45 11.30 -21.20
CA SER A 122 -11.67 11.92 -21.70
C SER A 122 -12.41 12.75 -20.64
N ARG A 123 -11.95 12.72 -19.38
CA ARG A 123 -12.59 13.45 -18.28
C ARG A 123 -12.47 14.96 -18.48
N PRO A 124 -13.48 15.75 -18.06
CA PRO A 124 -13.41 17.21 -18.15
C PRO A 124 -12.16 17.81 -17.50
N ASN A 125 -11.70 17.24 -16.38
CA ASN A 125 -10.50 17.72 -15.70
C ASN A 125 -9.20 17.41 -16.47
N ALA A 126 -9.15 16.29 -17.20
CA ALA A 126 -8.05 16.00 -18.12
C ALA A 126 -8.07 16.96 -19.31
N LEU A 127 -9.23 17.11 -19.97
CA LEU A 127 -9.40 17.96 -21.16
C LEU A 127 -9.11 19.43 -20.89
N ASN A 128 -9.39 19.90 -19.66
CA ASN A 128 -9.10 21.27 -19.23
C ASN A 128 -7.66 21.46 -18.70
N GLY A 129 -6.79 20.45 -18.81
CA GLY A 129 -5.39 20.53 -18.36
C GLY A 129 -5.20 20.56 -16.84
N LYS A 130 -6.25 20.36 -16.04
CA LYS A 130 -6.17 20.41 -14.57
C LYS A 130 -5.31 19.28 -14.00
N TYR A 131 -5.33 18.11 -14.64
CA TYR A 131 -4.41 17.04 -14.25
C TYR A 131 -2.95 17.43 -14.53
N ASP A 132 -2.69 18.08 -15.68
CA ASP A 132 -1.35 18.49 -16.11
C ASP A 132 -0.80 19.71 -15.37
N ALA A 133 -1.63 20.40 -14.59
CA ALA A 133 -1.18 21.51 -13.74
C ALA A 133 -0.17 21.07 -12.66
N THR A 134 -0.09 19.77 -12.35
CA THR A 134 0.78 19.22 -11.29
C THR A 134 1.95 18.45 -11.88
N LYS A 135 3.12 18.52 -11.25
CA LYS A 135 4.34 17.81 -11.71
C LYS A 135 4.13 16.30 -11.85
N ASN A 136 3.27 15.74 -11.00
CA ASN A 136 3.01 14.30 -10.93
C ASN A 136 1.68 13.88 -11.59
N GLN A 137 0.94 14.80 -12.21
CA GLN A 137 -0.38 14.56 -12.79
C GLN A 137 -1.36 13.81 -11.86
N TYR A 138 -1.42 14.19 -10.57
CA TYR A 138 -2.17 13.46 -9.54
C TYR A 138 -1.80 11.96 -9.41
N GLY A 139 -0.62 11.58 -9.90
CA GLY A 139 -0.17 10.19 -10.01
C GLY A 139 -0.93 9.36 -11.04
N LEU A 140 -1.61 10.00 -12.00
CA LEU A 140 -2.35 9.35 -13.08
C LEU A 140 -1.43 8.93 -14.24
N ASN A 141 -0.28 9.60 -14.38
CA ASN A 141 0.75 9.34 -15.40
C ASN A 141 0.14 9.01 -16.77
N ILE A 142 -0.64 9.96 -17.29
CA ILE A 142 -1.47 9.80 -18.48
C ILE A 142 -0.59 10.04 -19.72
N ASP A 143 0.61 9.47 -19.75
CA ASP A 143 1.46 9.59 -20.91
C ASP A 143 0.95 8.65 -22.00
N ILE A 144 0.14 9.20 -22.92
CA ILE A 144 -0.47 8.47 -24.05
C ILE A 144 0.63 7.81 -24.91
N GLY A 145 1.84 8.38 -24.94
CA GLY A 145 2.99 7.89 -25.71
C GLY A 145 3.77 6.75 -25.05
N ASN A 146 3.59 6.51 -23.75
CA ASN A 146 4.37 5.51 -23.02
C ASN A 146 3.48 4.39 -22.43
N PRO A 147 3.31 3.25 -23.15
CA PRO A 147 2.41 2.16 -22.74
C PRO A 147 2.94 1.30 -21.58
N THR A 148 3.85 1.82 -20.75
CA THR A 148 4.60 1.03 -19.77
C THR A 148 3.78 0.52 -18.58
N TYR A 149 2.52 0.93 -18.44
CA TYR A 149 1.61 0.44 -17.41
C TYR A 149 0.41 -0.28 -18.02
N ASN A 150 0.63 -1.51 -18.50
CA ASN A 150 -0.42 -2.44 -18.93
C ASN A 150 -0.66 -3.47 -17.81
N SER A 151 -1.65 -3.21 -16.96
CA SER A 151 -2.23 -4.21 -16.06
C SER A 151 -3.60 -4.60 -16.55
N ARG A 152 -3.92 -5.89 -16.41
CA ARG A 152 -5.26 -6.41 -16.66
C ARG A 152 -6.32 -5.80 -15.74
N ILE A 153 -5.93 -5.31 -14.57
CA ILE A 153 -6.81 -4.75 -13.54
C ILE A 153 -6.50 -3.25 -13.45
N GLY A 154 -7.33 -2.44 -14.11
CA GLY A 154 -7.22 -0.97 -14.15
C GLY A 154 -7.87 -0.24 -12.97
N SER A 155 -8.24 -0.96 -11.91
CA SER A 155 -9.03 -0.43 -10.79
C SER A 155 -8.34 0.70 -10.04
N GLY A 156 -7.01 0.60 -9.86
CA GLY A 156 -6.25 1.63 -9.17
C GLY A 156 -6.29 2.97 -9.89
N LEU A 157 -6.22 2.97 -11.22
CA LEU A 157 -6.20 4.22 -12.00
C LEU A 157 -7.57 4.88 -11.93
N LEU A 158 -8.62 4.07 -12.02
CA LEU A 158 -9.97 4.55 -11.89
C LEU A 158 -10.23 5.14 -10.48
N LEU A 159 -9.82 4.43 -9.42
CA LEU A 159 -9.95 4.91 -8.04
C LEU A 159 -9.22 6.24 -7.84
N ARG A 160 -7.97 6.33 -8.34
CA ARG A 160 -7.17 7.55 -8.24
C ARG A 160 -7.76 8.70 -9.02
N ALA A 161 -8.24 8.46 -10.24
CA ALA A 161 -8.88 9.50 -11.05
C ALA A 161 -10.18 10.00 -10.40
N ASN A 162 -11.00 9.09 -9.87
CA ASN A 162 -12.22 9.45 -9.14
C ASN A 162 -11.90 10.28 -7.88
N LEU A 163 -10.86 9.91 -7.13
CA LEU A 163 -10.43 10.71 -5.98
C LEU A 163 -9.88 12.07 -6.42
N ALA A 164 -9.06 12.12 -7.47
CA ALA A 164 -8.52 13.36 -8.01
C ALA A 164 -9.66 14.33 -8.38
N ASP A 165 -10.68 13.85 -9.10
CA ASP A 165 -11.85 14.66 -9.47
C ASP A 165 -12.60 15.18 -8.26
N ALA A 166 -12.82 14.33 -7.24
CA ALA A 166 -13.51 14.74 -6.03
C ALA A 166 -12.72 15.78 -5.24
N VAL A 167 -11.39 15.60 -5.13
CA VAL A 167 -10.49 16.54 -4.46
C VAL A 167 -10.44 17.86 -5.20
N ILE A 168 -10.31 17.85 -6.53
CA ILE A 168 -10.35 19.03 -7.39
C ILE A 168 -11.67 19.80 -7.18
N ALA A 169 -12.81 19.13 -7.26
CA ALA A 169 -14.12 19.77 -7.09
C ALA A 169 -14.32 20.31 -5.66
N ALA A 170 -13.72 19.69 -4.65
CA ALA A 170 -13.72 20.21 -3.29
C ALA A 170 -12.79 21.43 -3.15
N ALA A 171 -11.62 21.42 -3.81
CA ALA A 171 -10.65 22.52 -3.82
C ALA A 171 -11.23 23.77 -4.47
N GLU A 172 -11.86 23.65 -5.64
CA GLU A 172 -12.50 24.78 -6.34
C GLU A 172 -13.62 25.41 -5.50
N ARG A 173 -14.43 24.59 -4.81
CA ARG A 173 -15.46 25.08 -3.88
C ARG A 173 -14.90 25.83 -2.67
N ASN A 174 -13.64 25.60 -2.32
CA ASN A 174 -12.93 26.30 -1.25
C ASN A 174 -12.04 27.43 -1.78
N GLY A 175 -12.13 27.77 -3.07
CA GLY A 175 -11.40 28.89 -3.67
C GLY A 175 -9.95 28.60 -4.03
N ILE A 176 -9.53 27.34 -4.05
CA ILE A 176 -8.18 26.94 -4.45
C ILE A 176 -8.10 26.93 -5.98
N ASN A 177 -7.09 27.59 -6.54
CA ASN A 177 -6.82 27.62 -7.96
C ASN A 177 -6.00 26.38 -8.39
N ILE A 178 -6.69 25.35 -8.82
CA ILE A 178 -6.08 24.09 -9.31
C ILE A 178 -5.26 24.23 -10.61
N LEU A 179 -5.28 25.39 -11.27
CA LEU A 179 -4.39 25.68 -12.40
C LEU A 179 -3.07 26.31 -11.94
N ASP A 180 -2.99 26.75 -10.68
CA ASP A 180 -1.73 27.13 -10.06
C ASP A 180 -0.95 25.84 -9.71
N PRO A 181 0.25 25.63 -10.31
CA PRO A 181 1.03 24.44 -10.05
C PRO A 181 1.40 24.24 -8.58
N GLU A 182 1.59 25.31 -7.79
CA GLU A 182 1.98 25.18 -6.38
C GLU A 182 0.82 24.64 -5.53
N GLU A 183 -0.38 25.19 -5.70
CA GLU A 183 -1.57 24.73 -4.97
C GLU A 183 -2.01 23.34 -5.42
N ALA A 184 -1.95 23.09 -6.74
CA ALA A 184 -2.33 21.81 -7.32
C ALA A 184 -1.36 20.68 -6.93
N ASP A 185 -0.05 20.95 -6.82
CA ASP A 185 0.96 19.96 -6.42
C ASP A 185 0.66 19.39 -5.02
N VAL A 186 0.26 20.23 -4.05
CA VAL A 186 -0.05 19.76 -2.69
C VAL A 186 -1.29 18.85 -2.67
N LEU A 187 -2.32 19.17 -3.48
CA LEU A 187 -3.50 18.31 -3.66
C LEU A 187 -3.15 17.00 -4.37
N SER A 188 -2.23 17.05 -5.33
CA SER A 188 -1.71 15.88 -6.05
C SER A 188 -0.94 14.96 -5.11
N GLU A 189 -0.07 15.49 -4.26
CA GLU A 189 0.61 14.70 -3.21
C GLU A 189 -0.40 14.05 -2.26
N PHE A 190 -1.48 14.75 -1.90
CA PHE A 190 -2.54 14.18 -1.07
C PHE A 190 -3.29 13.03 -1.76
N VAL A 191 -3.71 13.22 -3.01
CA VAL A 191 -4.38 12.17 -3.80
C VAL A 191 -3.49 10.95 -3.96
N ILE A 192 -2.19 11.16 -4.25
CA ILE A 192 -1.21 10.08 -4.36
C ILE A 192 -1.09 9.33 -3.03
N ALA A 193 -0.95 10.04 -1.90
CA ALA A 193 -0.86 9.45 -0.58
C ALA A 193 -2.10 8.58 -0.26
N MET A 194 -3.30 9.10 -0.53
CA MET A 194 -4.58 8.41 -0.25
C MET A 194 -4.82 7.19 -1.14
N THR A 195 -4.24 7.15 -2.33
CA THR A 195 -4.50 6.09 -3.34
C THR A 195 -3.26 5.24 -3.59
N ARG A 196 -2.35 5.10 -2.62
CA ARG A 196 -1.14 4.27 -2.73
C ARG A 196 -1.49 2.78 -2.92
N GLU A 197 -1.89 2.43 -4.13
CA GLU A 197 -1.86 1.06 -4.64
C GLU A 197 -0.46 0.78 -5.15
N GLY A 198 0.28 0.00 -4.37
CA GLY A 198 1.56 -0.55 -4.77
C GLY A 198 1.37 -1.76 -5.67
N LYS A 199 1.26 -1.56 -7.00
CA LYS A 199 1.67 -2.62 -7.91
C LYS A 199 3.03 -2.27 -8.48
N SER A 200 4.02 -3.04 -8.06
CA SER A 200 5.36 -3.05 -8.64
C SER A 200 5.27 -3.54 -10.08
N SER A 201 5.75 -2.73 -11.02
CA SER A 201 6.03 -3.23 -12.36
C SER A 201 7.12 -4.29 -12.26
N LEU A 202 6.93 -5.45 -12.90
CA LEU A 202 7.95 -6.51 -13.00
C LEU A 202 9.28 -5.98 -13.57
N ARG A 203 9.26 -4.87 -14.32
CA ARG A 203 10.47 -4.20 -14.84
C ARG A 203 11.36 -3.59 -13.75
N THR A 204 10.83 -3.37 -12.54
CA THR A 204 11.54 -2.70 -11.44
C THR A 204 12.40 -3.66 -10.60
N PHE A 205 12.30 -4.99 -10.80
CA PHE A 205 13.13 -5.95 -10.06
C PHE A 205 14.63 -5.70 -10.22
N ARG A 206 15.07 -5.22 -11.38
CA ARG A 206 16.49 -4.93 -11.66
C ARG A 206 17.04 -3.77 -10.82
N ASN A 207 16.17 -2.89 -10.33
CA ASN A 207 16.53 -1.73 -9.51
C ASN A 207 16.12 -1.88 -8.05
N MET A 208 15.69 -3.07 -7.61
CA MET A 208 15.35 -3.29 -6.20
C MET A 208 16.63 -3.22 -5.35
N PRO A 209 16.66 -2.39 -4.30
CA PRO A 209 17.75 -2.39 -3.34
C PRO A 209 18.01 -3.78 -2.74
N ALA A 210 19.26 -4.07 -2.35
CA ALA A 210 19.64 -5.38 -1.80
C ALA A 210 18.81 -5.79 -0.56
N ILE A 211 18.27 -4.83 0.19
CA ILE A 211 17.39 -5.10 1.34
C ILE A 211 16.14 -5.90 0.96
N TYR A 212 15.64 -5.81 -0.28
CA TYR A 212 14.47 -6.57 -0.76
C TYR A 212 14.81 -8.02 -1.12
N MET A 213 16.03 -8.27 -1.59
CA MET A 213 16.50 -9.64 -1.76
C MET A 213 16.67 -10.32 -0.40
N LEU A 214 17.05 -9.56 0.63
CA LEU A 214 17.15 -10.06 1.99
C LEU A 214 15.78 -10.47 2.55
N THR A 215 14.71 -9.72 2.28
CA THR A 215 13.36 -10.09 2.76
C THR A 215 12.90 -11.42 2.17
N LEU A 216 13.11 -11.61 0.86
CA LEU A 216 12.81 -12.88 0.19
C LEU A 216 13.61 -14.05 0.77
N LEU A 217 14.90 -13.83 1.05
CA LEU A 217 15.74 -14.84 1.69
C LEU A 217 15.26 -15.19 3.10
N VAL A 218 14.84 -14.21 3.90
CA VAL A 218 14.27 -14.44 5.23
C VAL A 218 12.97 -15.22 5.14
N ASP A 219 12.09 -14.91 4.19
CA ASP A 219 10.84 -15.66 3.97
C ASP A 219 11.11 -17.13 3.60
N PHE A 220 12.11 -17.40 2.76
CA PHE A 220 12.50 -18.79 2.44
C PHE A 220 13.19 -19.48 3.61
N ALA A 221 14.02 -18.77 4.38
CA ALA A 221 14.67 -19.29 5.58
C ALA A 221 13.66 -19.60 6.70
N ALA A 222 12.48 -18.96 6.69
CA ALA A 222 11.40 -19.26 7.61
C ALA A 222 10.81 -20.67 7.41
N LEU A 223 10.95 -21.26 6.22
CA LEU A 223 10.40 -22.59 5.91
C LEU A 223 11.12 -23.74 6.67
N PRO A 224 12.46 -23.88 6.65
CA PRO A 224 13.14 -24.88 7.48
C PRO A 224 13.01 -24.58 8.98
N LEU A 225 12.92 -23.31 9.38
CA LEU A 225 12.64 -22.93 10.78
C LEU A 225 11.25 -23.39 11.22
N LEU A 226 10.24 -23.25 10.35
CA LEU A 226 8.89 -23.73 10.62
C LEU A 226 8.87 -25.26 10.72
N TRP A 227 9.58 -25.97 9.84
CA TRP A 227 9.70 -27.43 9.93
C TRP A 227 10.29 -27.85 11.27
N TYR A 228 11.38 -27.19 11.69
CA TYR A 228 12.00 -27.44 12.99
C TYR A 228 11.05 -27.15 14.15
N ALA A 229 10.33 -26.02 14.10
CA ALA A 229 9.34 -25.64 15.10
C ALA A 229 8.18 -26.64 15.22
N LEU A 230 7.74 -27.24 14.10
CA LEU A 230 6.63 -28.18 14.09
C LEU A 230 7.02 -29.60 14.56
N TYR A 231 8.24 -30.06 14.29
CA TYR A 231 8.60 -31.48 14.43
C TYR A 231 9.75 -31.78 15.39
N VAL A 232 10.62 -30.81 15.67
CA VAL A 232 11.80 -31.02 16.52
C VAL A 232 11.66 -30.29 17.85
N PHE A 233 11.06 -29.11 17.83
CA PHE A 233 10.85 -28.34 19.05
C PHE A 233 9.83 -29.05 19.96
N PRO A 234 10.15 -29.28 21.25
CA PRO A 234 9.26 -29.97 22.15
C PRO A 234 7.93 -29.23 22.27
N GLN A 235 6.83 -29.95 22.14
CA GLN A 235 5.51 -29.42 22.48
C GLN A 235 5.42 -29.42 24.01
N VAL A 236 5.65 -28.24 24.60
CA VAL A 236 5.46 -27.98 26.03
C VAL A 236 4.01 -27.58 26.24
#